data_AF-X0TTU3-F1
#
_entry.id   AF-X0TTU3-F1
#
_cell.length_a   1.000
_cell.length_b   1.000
_cell.length_c   1.000
_cell.angle_alpha   90.00
_cell.angle_beta   90.00
_cell.angle_gamma   90.00
#
_symmetry.space_group_name_H-M   'P 1'
#
loop_
_entity.id
_entity.type
_entity.pdbx_description
1 polymer ?
#
loop_
_entity_poly.entity_id
_entity_poly.type
_entity_poly.pdbx_seq_one_letter_code
_entity_poly.pdbx_strand_id
1 'polypeptide(L)'
;KQIIATKIDLKGKREVSKKDAKEFFKKYNWCTEITSTSSKTGENVEDAFIRVVKEIIKNNLQTCKSCDEIFNKKLKNCQYCGEKVEIELSPL
;
A
#
# COMPACT_ATOMS: atom_id res chain seq x y z
N LYS A 1 2.60 -2.03 -2.01
CA LYS A 1 2.51 -3.52 -2.06
C LYS A 1 2.19 -4.04 -0.65
N GLN A 2 1.35 -5.07 -0.48
CA GLN A 2 0.91 -5.52 0.85
C GLN A 2 0.70 -7.04 0.90
N ILE A 3 0.94 -7.64 2.06
CA ILE A 3 0.54 -9.03 2.37
C ILE A 3 -0.46 -8.98 3.53
N ILE A 4 -1.56 -9.71 3.36
CA ILE A 4 -2.64 -9.82 4.34
C ILE A 4 -2.71 -11.27 4.82
N ALA A 5 -2.38 -11.51 6.08
CA ALA A 5 -2.55 -12.81 6.73
C ALA A 5 -3.96 -12.89 7.32
N THR A 6 -4.91 -13.41 6.54
CA THR A 6 -6.32 -13.52 6.93
C THR A 6 -6.61 -14.74 7.83
N LYS A 7 -7.84 -14.85 8.33
CA LYS A 7 -8.37 -15.95 9.15
C LYS A 7 -7.60 -16.16 10.46
N ILE A 8 -7.13 -15.09 11.08
CA ILE A 8 -6.37 -15.19 12.34
C ILE A 8 -7.20 -15.67 13.53
N ASP A 9 -8.52 -15.69 13.40
CA ASP A 9 -9.45 -16.32 14.34
C ASP A 9 -9.23 -17.85 14.40
N LEU A 10 -8.73 -18.47 13.33
CA LEU A 10 -8.45 -19.91 13.26
C LEU A 10 -7.03 -20.27 13.74
N LYS A 11 -6.60 -19.75 14.89
CA LYS A 11 -5.21 -19.92 15.38
C LYS A 11 -4.74 -21.37 15.43
N GLY A 12 -5.62 -22.30 15.86
CA GLY A 12 -5.32 -23.74 15.94
C GLY A 12 -5.24 -24.47 14.61
N LYS A 13 -5.62 -23.81 13.50
CA LYS A 13 -5.56 -24.36 12.12
C LYS A 13 -4.58 -23.59 11.25
N ARG A 14 -3.63 -22.87 11.86
CA ARG A 14 -2.64 -22.09 11.11
C ARG A 14 -1.61 -23.04 10.50
N GLU A 15 -1.58 -23.07 9.17
CA GLU A 15 -0.59 -23.83 8.40
C GLU A 15 0.61 -22.97 8.00
N VAL A 16 0.40 -21.66 7.77
CA VAL A 16 1.49 -20.73 7.42
C VAL A 16 1.99 -20.03 8.68
N SER A 17 3.23 -20.33 9.05
CA SER A 17 3.85 -19.73 10.23
C SER A 17 4.16 -18.24 9.99
N LYS A 18 4.25 -17.47 11.09
CA LYS A 18 4.68 -16.06 10.99
C LYS A 18 6.11 -15.94 10.47
N LYS A 19 6.94 -16.98 10.65
CA LYS A 19 8.32 -17.03 10.17
C LYS A 19 8.34 -17.20 8.64
N ASP A 20 7.59 -18.15 8.10
CA ASP A 20 7.55 -18.40 6.65
C ASP A 20 7.01 -17.18 5.90
N ALA A 21 5.98 -16.54 6.44
CA ALA A 21 5.46 -15.29 5.88
C ALA A 21 6.52 -14.18 5.89
N LYS A 22 7.33 -14.09 6.96
CA LYS A 22 8.45 -13.13 7.06
C LYS A 22 9.56 -13.42 6.06
N GLU A 23 9.92 -14.67 5.89
CA GLU A 23 10.93 -15.11 4.92
C GLU A 23 10.47 -14.84 3.49
N PHE A 24 9.19 -15.10 3.19
CA PHE A 24 8.60 -14.82 1.89
C PHE A 24 8.72 -13.34 1.50
N PHE A 25 8.29 -12.40 2.35
CA PHE A 25 8.35 -10.98 1.94
C PHE A 25 9.77 -10.43 1.89
N LYS A 26 10.68 -10.92 2.75
CA LYS A 26 12.10 -10.55 2.70
C LYS A 26 12.74 -11.01 1.39
N LYS A 27 12.46 -12.25 0.97
CA LYS A 27 12.97 -12.81 -0.27
C LYS A 27 12.61 -11.97 -1.50
N TYR A 28 11.39 -11.42 -1.54
CA TYR A 28 10.88 -10.69 -2.70
C TYR A 28 10.86 -9.16 -2.51
N ASN A 29 11.40 -8.64 -1.41
CA ASN A 29 11.29 -7.23 -1.00
C ASN A 29 9.86 -6.69 -1.21
N TRP A 30 8.85 -7.50 -0.83
CA TRP A 30 7.49 -7.29 -1.32
C TRP A 30 6.73 -6.24 -0.52
N CYS A 31 6.85 -6.22 0.80
CA CYS A 31 6.18 -5.25 1.66
C CYS A 31 7.01 -5.00 2.93
N THR A 32 6.75 -3.87 3.58
CA THR A 32 7.42 -3.50 4.85
C THR A 32 6.85 -4.21 6.07
N GLU A 33 5.58 -4.61 6.03
CA GLU A 33 4.91 -5.27 7.17
C GLU A 33 3.73 -6.13 6.70
N ILE A 34 3.42 -7.20 7.44
CA ILE A 34 2.28 -8.08 7.18
C ILE A 34 1.12 -7.65 8.06
N THR A 35 -0.03 -7.36 7.47
CA THR A 35 -1.25 -7.07 8.23
C THR A 35 -1.98 -8.37 8.52
N SER A 36 -2.19 -8.69 9.79
CA SER A 36 -2.92 -9.88 10.22
C SER A 36 -4.39 -9.53 10.46
N THR A 37 -5.32 -10.22 9.79
CA THR A 37 -6.75 -9.86 9.81
C THR A 37 -7.68 -11.05 10.03
N SER A 38 -8.91 -10.77 10.46
CA SER A 38 -10.01 -11.73 10.48
C SER A 38 -11.25 -11.10 9.89
N SER A 39 -11.65 -11.58 8.71
CA SER A 39 -12.91 -11.16 8.07
C SER A 39 -14.15 -11.60 8.86
N LYS A 40 -14.02 -12.61 9.73
CA LYS A 40 -15.12 -13.10 10.58
C LYS A 40 -15.38 -12.19 11.77
N THR A 41 -14.32 -11.67 12.39
CA THR A 41 -14.41 -10.85 13.61
C THR A 41 -14.26 -9.35 13.34
N GLY A 42 -13.86 -8.97 12.11
CA GLY A 42 -13.55 -7.59 11.74
C GLY A 42 -12.16 -7.14 12.15
N GLU A 43 -11.39 -7.98 12.87
CA GLU A 43 -10.08 -7.63 13.40
C GLU A 43 -9.13 -7.16 12.28
N ASN A 44 -8.65 -5.92 12.38
CA ASN A 44 -7.69 -5.24 11.51
C ASN A 44 -8.09 -5.18 10.01
N VAL A 45 -9.36 -5.41 9.67
CA VAL A 45 -9.82 -5.37 8.27
C VAL A 45 -9.70 -3.95 7.72
N GLU A 46 -10.21 -2.96 8.46
CA GLU A 46 -10.16 -1.56 8.05
C GLU A 46 -8.72 -1.05 7.92
N ASP A 47 -7.86 -1.36 8.89
CA ASP A 47 -6.44 -1.02 8.85
C ASP A 47 -5.73 -1.58 7.61
N ALA A 48 -6.09 -2.81 7.21
CA ALA A 48 -5.54 -3.41 6.00
C ALA A 48 -5.90 -2.58 4.76
N PHE A 49 -7.14 -2.11 4.62
CA PHE A 49 -7.57 -1.27 3.49
C PHE A 49 -6.98 0.13 3.54
N ILE A 50 -6.98 0.79 4.70
CA ILE A 50 -6.35 2.12 4.88
C ILE A 50 -4.90 2.08 4.43
N ARG A 51 -4.18 0.99 4.74
CA ARG A 51 -2.79 0.82 4.35
C ARG A 51 -2.60 0.66 2.84
N VAL A 52 -3.46 -0.09 2.17
CA VAL A 52 -3.47 -0.16 0.69
C VAL A 52 -3.66 1.25 0.11
N VAL A 53 -4.64 2.00 0.60
CA VAL A 53 -4.97 3.34 0.11
C VAL A 53 -3.79 4.30 0.30
N LYS A 54 -3.18 4.31 1.49
CA LYS A 54 -1.98 5.13 1.76
C LYS A 54 -0.83 4.83 0.80
N GLU A 55 -0.58 3.56 0.51
CA GLU A 55 0.44 3.14 -0.45
C GLU A 55 0.09 3.55 -1.90
N ILE A 56 -1.18 3.48 -2.31
CA ILE A 56 -1.61 3.94 -3.63
C ILE A 56 -1.40 5.45 -3.77
N ILE A 57 -1.84 6.24 -2.77
CA ILE A 57 -1.67 7.69 -2.76
C ILE A 57 -0.19 8.04 -2.81
N LYS A 58 0.63 7.48 -1.92
CA LYS A 58 2.08 7.74 -1.87
C LYS A 58 2.78 7.46 -3.19
N ASN A 59 2.42 6.37 -3.86
CA ASN A 59 3.12 5.93 -5.07
C ASN A 59 2.60 6.60 -6.36
N ASN A 60 1.33 7.03 -6.39
CA ASN A 60 0.71 7.51 -7.63
C ASN A 60 0.25 8.96 -7.61
N LEU A 61 0.08 9.58 -6.43
CA LEU A 61 -0.52 10.91 -6.31
C LEU A 61 0.45 11.92 -5.72
N GLN A 62 0.42 13.14 -6.23
CA GLN A 62 1.18 14.28 -5.72
C GLN A 62 0.26 15.50 -5.61
N THR A 63 0.65 16.43 -4.73
CA THR A 63 -0.02 17.71 -4.56
C THR A 63 0.63 18.74 -5.50
N CYS A 64 -0.21 19.48 -6.22
CA CYS A 64 0.19 20.59 -7.07
C CYS A 64 0.70 21.76 -6.20
N LYS A 65 1.86 22.34 -6.52
CA LYS A 65 2.45 23.43 -5.72
C LYS A 65 1.74 24.77 -5.96
N SER A 66 1.09 24.93 -7.11
CA SER A 66 0.41 26.16 -7.49
C SER A 66 -1.06 26.23 -7.06
N CYS A 67 -1.76 25.09 -6.90
CA CYS A 67 -3.21 25.09 -6.65
C CYS A 67 -3.67 24.05 -5.62
N ASP A 68 -2.74 23.35 -4.96
CA ASP A 68 -2.99 22.35 -3.91
C ASP A 68 -3.87 21.15 -4.29
N GLU A 69 -4.27 21.04 -5.56
CA GLU A 69 -5.02 19.90 -6.08
C GLU A 69 -4.15 18.63 -6.14
N ILE A 70 -4.79 17.47 -5.93
CA ILE A 70 -4.12 16.17 -5.97
C ILE A 70 -4.26 15.58 -7.36
N PHE A 71 -3.15 15.22 -7.98
CA PHE A 71 -3.14 14.64 -9.32
C PHE A 71 -2.08 13.55 -9.46
N ASN A 72 -2.12 12.83 -10.59
CA ASN A 72 -1.25 11.68 -10.82
C ASN A 72 0.22 12.09 -11.06
N LYS A 73 1.16 11.47 -10.34
CA LYS A 73 2.62 11.65 -10.45
C LYS A 73 3.18 11.42 -11.85
N LYS A 74 2.50 10.61 -12.67
CA LYS A 74 2.93 10.28 -14.04
C LYS A 74 2.63 11.39 -15.04
N LEU A 75 1.87 12.41 -14.64
CA LEU A 75 1.51 13.52 -15.52
C LEU A 75 2.58 14.62 -15.44
N LYS A 76 2.95 15.15 -16.61
CA LYS A 76 3.93 16.26 -16.75
C LYS A 76 3.34 17.61 -16.37
N ASN A 77 2.03 17.68 -16.15
CA ASN A 77 1.31 18.89 -15.83
C ASN A 77 0.11 18.59 -14.92
N CYS A 78 -0.22 19.54 -14.05
CA CYS A 78 -1.45 19.50 -13.27
C CYS A 78 -2.66 19.58 -14.20
N GLN A 79 -3.65 18.70 -14.01
CA GLN A 79 -4.86 18.65 -14.84
C GLN A 79 -5.86 19.77 -14.52
N TYR A 80 -5.65 20.49 -13.41
CA TYR A 80 -6.55 21.53 -12.92
C TYR A 80 -6.05 22.93 -13.30
N CYS A 81 -4.79 23.25 -13.00
CA CYS A 81 -4.23 24.59 -13.25
C CYS A 81 -3.18 24.65 -14.37
N GLY A 82 -2.74 23.51 -14.90
CA GLY A 82 -1.75 23.45 -15.97
C GLY A 82 -0.29 23.66 -15.56
N GLU A 83 0.02 23.78 -14.26
CA GLU A 83 1.42 23.86 -13.77
C GLU A 83 2.24 22.68 -14.28
N LYS A 84 3.42 22.95 -14.86
CA LYS A 84 4.36 21.91 -15.32
C LYS A 84 5.12 21.34 -14.13
N VAL A 85 5.22 20.03 -14.07
CA VAL A 85 5.90 19.33 -12.98
C VAL A 85 6.97 18.41 -13.57
N GLU A 86 8.17 18.47 -13.00
CA GLU A 86 9.25 17.54 -13.34
C GLU A 86 8.91 16.14 -12.80
N ILE A 87 8.94 15.14 -13.68
CA ILE A 87 8.67 13.75 -13.29
C ILE A 87 10.01 13.12 -12.88
N GLU A 88 10.16 12.80 -11.60
CA GLU A 88 11.19 11.86 -11.15
C GLU A 88 10.71 10.42 -11.43
N LEU A 89 11.16 9.86 -12.56
CA LEU A 89 10.96 8.45 -12.85
C LEU A 89 11.88 7.64 -11.95
N SER A 90 11.31 6.94 -10.96
CA SER A 90 12.05 5.94 -10.20
C SER A 90 12.38 4.78 -11.15
N PRO A 91 13.65 4.33 -11.26
CA PRO A 91 13.97 3.14 -12.03
C PRO A 91 13.25 1.93 -11.42
N LEU A 92 12.59 1.17 -12.29
CA LEU A 92 11.84 -0.05 -11.96
C LEU A 92 12.76 -1.15 -11.41
#